data_AF-E2ARA6-F1
#
_entry.id   AF-E2ARA6-F1
#
_cell.length_a   1.000
_cell.length_b   1.000
_cell.length_c   1.000
_cell.angle_alpha   90.00
_cell.angle_beta   90.00
_cell.angle_gamma   90.00
#
_symmetry.space_group_name_H-M   'P 1'
#
loop_
_entity.id
_entity.type
_entity.pdbx_description
1 polymer ?
#
loop_
_entity_poly.entity_id
_entity_poly.type
_entity_poly.pdbx_seq_one_letter_code
_entity_poly.pdbx_strand_id
1 'polypeptide(L)'
;MFVPKFVDLQGFTIDKLFFVKEATILRKGYVLSHYFFASPVPWSVLTKSERCQVSWLIRNHHGLQWEDGNIPYGLAQRAITTAVVGTIHEEEEEEESSVVYVKGLEKRK
;
A
#
# COMPACT_ATOMS: atom_id res chain seq x y z
N MET A 1 -24.82 -7.20 8.81
CA MET A 1 -24.00 -8.13 7.99
C MET A 1 -22.63 -7.50 7.93
N PHE A 2 -21.61 -8.16 8.47
CA PHE A 2 -20.26 -7.61 8.48
C PHE A 2 -19.75 -7.41 7.05
N VAL A 3 -19.38 -6.19 6.66
CA VAL A 3 -18.86 -5.90 5.33
C VAL A 3 -17.33 -5.90 5.38
N PRO A 4 -16.65 -6.84 4.70
CA PRO A 4 -15.20 -6.92 4.75
C PRO A 4 -14.52 -5.70 4.13
N LYS A 5 -13.37 -5.35 4.72
CA LYS A 5 -12.44 -4.36 4.18
C LYS A 5 -11.42 -5.09 3.31
N PHE A 6 -11.25 -4.63 2.07
CA PHE A 6 -10.27 -5.18 1.15
C PHE A 6 -9.10 -4.22 1.01
N VAL A 7 -7.89 -4.75 1.14
CA VAL A 7 -6.65 -3.99 1.01
C VAL A 7 -5.74 -4.72 0.03
N ASP A 8 -5.38 -4.02 -1.06
CA ASP A 8 -4.37 -4.45 -2.02
C ASP A 8 -3.17 -3.49 -1.93
N LEU A 9 -2.01 -4.05 -1.61
CA LEU A 9 -0.76 -3.30 -1.48
C LEU A 9 0.24 -3.80 -2.52
N GLN A 10 0.73 -2.87 -3.33
CA GLN A 10 1.73 -3.14 -4.34
C GLN A 10 2.96 -2.30 -4.07
N GLY A 11 4.14 -2.86 -4.31
CA GLY A 11 5.38 -2.18 -3.96
C GLY A 11 6.62 -2.98 -4.28
N PHE A 12 7.72 -2.57 -3.65
CA PHE A 12 9.05 -3.10 -3.89
C PHE A 12 9.61 -3.74 -2.62
N THR A 13 10.63 -4.59 -2.77
CA THR A 13 11.42 -5.07 -1.64
C THR A 13 12.83 -4.48 -1.74
N ILE A 14 13.27 -3.80 -0.69
CA ILE A 14 14.60 -3.21 -0.54
C ILE A 14 15.14 -3.74 0.78
N ASP A 15 16.35 -4.29 0.79
CA ASP A 15 16.93 -4.93 1.98
C ASP A 15 15.95 -5.82 2.79
N LYS A 16 15.18 -6.67 2.07
CA LYS A 16 14.14 -7.57 2.63
C LYS A 16 12.94 -6.88 3.29
N LEU A 17 12.90 -5.55 3.31
CA LEU A 17 11.76 -4.76 3.75
C LEU A 17 10.84 -4.45 2.57
N PHE A 18 9.53 -4.61 2.77
CA PHE A 18 8.53 -4.27 1.78
C PHE A 18 8.16 -2.79 1.87
N PHE A 19 8.28 -2.08 0.75
CA PHE A 19 7.92 -0.69 0.61
C PHE A 19 6.70 -0.56 -0.29
N VAL A 20 5.57 -0.16 0.29
CA VAL A 20 4.32 0.08 -0.45
C VAL A 20 4.47 1.25 -1.43
N LYS A 21 4.24 1.00 -2.72
CA LYS A 21 4.24 2.02 -3.78
C LYS A 21 2.83 2.47 -4.12
N GLU A 22 1.90 1.52 -4.14
CA GLU A 22 0.49 1.74 -4.42
C GLU A 22 -0.34 1.02 -3.37
N ALA A 23 -1.40 1.68 -2.90
CA ALA A 23 -2.37 1.09 -1.99
C ALA A 23 -3.79 1.34 -2.48
N THR A 24 -4.57 0.27 -2.61
CA THR A 24 -5.99 0.32 -2.94
C THR A 24 -6.79 -0.28 -1.78
N ILE A 25 -7.74 0.49 -1.25
CA ILE A 25 -8.55 0.11 -0.10
C ILE A 25 -10.03 0.25 -0.45
N LEU A 26 -10.82 -0.80 -0.25
CA LEU A 26 -12.28 -0.77 -0.33
C LEU A 26 -12.86 -0.95 1.08
N ARG A 27 -13.52 0.10 1.58
CA ARG A 27 -14.20 0.14 2.89
C ARG A 27 -15.72 0.20 2.70
N LYS A 28 -16.48 -0.39 3.63
CA LYS A 28 -17.97 -0.41 3.61
C LYS A 28 -18.58 -0.99 2.31
N GLY A 29 -17.78 -1.65 1.47
CA GLY A 29 -18.20 -2.21 0.17
C GLY A 29 -18.29 -1.21 -0.98
N TYR A 30 -18.14 0.10 -0.74
CA TYR A 30 -18.27 1.14 -1.77
C TYR A 30 -17.30 2.33 -1.64
N VAL A 31 -16.64 2.50 -0.49
CA VAL A 31 -15.67 3.59 -0.28
C VAL A 31 -14.30 3.14 -0.80
N LEU A 32 -13.93 3.59 -2.00
CA LEU A 32 -12.66 3.28 -2.64
C LEU A 32 -11.64 4.38 -2.38
N SER A 33 -10.50 4.03 -1.79
CA SER A 33 -9.31 4.88 -1.67
C SER A 33 -8.16 4.30 -2.48
N HIS A 34 -7.45 5.14 -3.22
CA HIS A 34 -6.35 4.74 -4.08
C HIS A 34 -5.20 5.73 -3.92
N TYR A 35 -4.01 5.22 -3.59
CA TYR A 35 -2.84 6.03 -3.27
C TYR A 35 -1.62 5.60 -4.06
N PHE A 36 -0.86 6.58 -4.54
CA PHE A 36 0.49 6.40 -5.08
C PHE A 36 1.49 7.16 -4.22
N PHE A 37 2.42 6.44 -3.63
CA PHE A 37 3.44 7.01 -2.76
C PHE A 37 4.71 7.35 -3.55
N ALA A 38 5.25 8.53 -3.30
CA ALA A 38 6.58 8.91 -3.75
C ALA A 38 7.63 7.92 -3.22
N SER A 39 8.78 7.84 -3.89
CA SER A 39 9.82 6.91 -3.47
C SER A 39 10.28 7.16 -2.02
N PRO A 40 10.45 6.11 -1.18
CA PRO A 40 10.96 6.25 0.18
C PRO A 40 12.42 6.72 0.24
N VAL A 41 13.21 6.40 -0.79
CA VAL A 41 14.65 6.71 -0.85
C VAL A 41 15.06 7.07 -2.29
N PRO A 42 16.07 7.95 -2.47
CA PRO A 42 16.56 8.25 -3.82
C PRO A 42 17.05 7.00 -4.57
N TRP A 43 16.86 6.95 -5.89
CA TRP A 43 17.30 5.83 -6.73
C TRP A 43 18.81 5.53 -6.62
N SER A 44 19.62 6.57 -6.39
CA SER A 44 21.06 6.47 -6.25
C SER A 44 21.51 5.67 -5.02
N VAL A 45 20.65 5.57 -3.99
CA VAL A 45 20.97 4.88 -2.73
C VAL A 45 20.77 3.37 -2.87
N LEU A 46 20.03 2.91 -3.88
CA LEU A 46 19.79 1.50 -4.13
C LEU A 46 21.05 0.77 -4.62
N THR A 47 21.24 -0.45 -4.12
CA THR A 47 22.26 -1.36 -4.64
C THR A 47 21.97 -1.72 -6.10
N LYS A 48 22.96 -2.30 -6.79
CA LYS A 48 22.77 -2.78 -8.17
C LYS A 48 21.69 -3.86 -8.24
N SER A 49 21.66 -4.76 -7.26
CA SER A 49 20.67 -5.85 -7.18
C SER A 49 19.25 -5.32 -7.02
N GLU A 50 19.05 -4.38 -6.10
CA GLU A 50 17.75 -3.74 -5.87
C GLU A 50 17.27 -2.97 -7.11
N ARG A 51 18.16 -2.22 -7.78
CA ARG A 51 17.80 -1.54 -9.03
C ARG A 51 17.38 -2.50 -10.12
N CYS A 52 18.04 -3.66 -10.25
CA CYS A 52 17.63 -4.70 -11.19
C CYS A 52 16.24 -5.24 -10.84
N GLN A 53 15.98 -5.56 -9.57
CA GLN A 53 14.67 -6.04 -9.11
C GLN A 53 13.58 -5.01 -9.37
N VAL A 54 13.79 -3.75 -8.98
CA VAL A 54 12.84 -2.67 -9.21
C VAL A 54 12.61 -2.49 -10.70
N SER A 55 13.66 -2.39 -11.52
CA SER A 55 13.53 -2.26 -12.97
C SER A 55 12.73 -3.42 -13.59
N TRP A 56 12.90 -4.64 -13.09
CA TRP A 56 12.12 -5.79 -13.53
C TRP A 56 10.64 -5.66 -13.15
N LEU A 57 10.34 -5.25 -11.91
CA LEU A 57 8.97 -5.03 -11.43
C LEU A 57 8.26 -3.92 -12.20
N ILE A 58 8.95 -2.81 -12.47
CA ILE A 58 8.45 -1.70 -13.29
C ILE A 58 8.04 -2.23 -14.67
N ARG A 59 8.92 -2.98 -15.33
CA ARG A 59 8.69 -3.44 -16.71
C ARG A 59 7.66 -4.56 -16.84
N ASN A 60 7.57 -5.46 -15.85
CA ASN A 60 6.87 -6.74 -16.02
C ASN A 60 5.70 -6.96 -15.06
N HIS A 61 5.53 -6.16 -14.00
CA HIS A 61 4.50 -6.43 -13.00
C HIS A 61 3.46 -5.31 -12.90
N HIS A 62 3.88 -4.06 -12.72
CA HIS A 62 2.94 -2.98 -12.38
C HIS A 62 3.10 -1.67 -13.14
N GLY A 63 4.18 -1.46 -13.90
CA GLY A 63 4.36 -0.22 -14.69
C GLY A 63 4.71 1.04 -13.89
N LEU A 64 4.44 1.06 -12.57
CA LEU A 64 4.76 2.18 -11.67
C LEU A 64 6.25 2.51 -11.67
N GLN A 65 6.63 3.71 -12.12
CA GLN A 65 8.01 4.18 -12.07
C GLN A 65 8.46 4.39 -10.61
N TRP A 66 9.77 4.38 -10.38
CA TRP A 66 10.32 4.57 -9.04
C TRP A 66 9.92 5.92 -8.44
N GLU A 67 9.97 6.97 -9.26
CA GLU A 67 9.71 8.36 -8.90
C GLU A 67 8.22 8.74 -8.94
N ASP A 68 7.34 7.86 -9.38
CA ASP A 68 5.89 8.13 -9.44
C ASP A 68 5.31 8.40 -8.04
N GLY A 69 4.10 8.94 -7.98
CA GLY A 69 3.40 9.16 -6.73
C GLY A 69 3.51 10.59 -6.20
N ASN A 70 2.36 11.10 -5.78
CA ASN A 70 2.18 12.48 -5.33
C ASN A 70 2.12 12.58 -3.80
N ILE A 71 2.05 11.46 -3.09
CA ILE A 71 2.00 11.45 -1.62
C ILE A 71 3.40 11.15 -1.09
N PRO A 72 4.01 12.05 -0.29
CA PRO A 72 5.28 11.77 0.36
C PRO A 72 5.24 10.46 1.14
N TYR A 73 6.26 9.62 1.00
CA TYR A 73 6.28 8.28 1.61
C TYR A 73 6.11 8.32 3.15
N GLY A 74 6.62 9.36 3.81
CA GLY A 74 6.45 9.56 5.25
C GLY A 74 4.98 9.68 5.71
N LEU A 75 4.03 9.90 4.79
CA LEU A 75 2.60 9.92 5.06
C LEU A 75 1.89 8.60 4.76
N ALA A 76 2.58 7.61 4.19
CA ALA A 76 1.97 6.38 3.69
C ALA A 76 1.22 5.61 4.78
N GLN A 77 1.86 5.41 5.93
CA GLN A 77 1.24 4.72 7.06
C GLN A 77 -0.05 5.44 7.49
N ARG A 78 0.01 6.76 7.69
CA ARG A 78 -1.15 7.56 8.08
C ARG A 78 -2.28 7.47 7.06
N ALA A 79 -1.96 7.62 5.76
CA ALA A 79 -2.95 7.56 4.68
C ALA A 79 -3.64 6.19 4.60
N ILE A 80 -2.89 5.11 4.72
CA ILE A 80 -3.43 3.74 4.72
C ILE A 80 -4.29 3.52 5.97
N THR A 81 -3.81 3.89 7.15
CA THR A 81 -4.57 3.76 8.40
C THR A 81 -5.89 4.51 8.34
N THR A 82 -5.89 5.77 7.91
CA THR A 82 -7.13 6.55 7.78
C THR A 82 -8.09 5.95 6.75
N ALA A 83 -7.60 5.39 5.64
CA ALA A 83 -8.47 4.74 4.66
C ALA A 83 -9.10 3.44 5.21
N VAL A 84 -8.33 2.63 5.94
CA VAL A 84 -8.78 1.35 6.50
C VAL A 84 -9.70 1.54 7.70
N VAL A 85 -9.34 2.41 8.64
CA VAL A 85 -10.08 2.59 9.89
C VAL A 85 -11.29 3.50 9.66
N GLY A 86 -11.09 4.66 9.05
CA GLY A 86 -12.08 5.74 9.05
C GLY A 86 -11.41 7.09 9.35
N THR A 87 -12.16 8.17 9.19
CA THR A 87 -11.85 9.42 9.87
C THR A 87 -12.54 9.42 11.22
N ILE A 88 -11.89 9.97 12.25
CA ILE A 88 -12.36 10.00 13.66
C ILE A 88 -13.84 10.44 13.81
N HIS A 89 -14.36 11.26 12.88
CA HIS A 89 -15.76 11.73 12.90
C HIS A 89 -16.81 10.73 12.36
N GLU A 90 -16.41 9.61 11.74
CA GLU A 90 -17.33 8.56 11.24
C GLU A 90 -17.48 7.38 12.21
N GLU A 91 -16.72 7.36 13.30
CA GLU A 91 -16.47 6.15 14.12
C GLU A 91 -17.30 6.06 15.41
N GLU A 92 -18.27 6.97 15.65
CA GLU A 92 -19.14 6.86 16.84
C GLU A 92 -20.15 5.69 16.77
N GLU A 93 -20.33 5.03 15.63
CA GLU A 93 -21.36 3.97 15.48
C GLU A 93 -20.86 2.53 15.25
N GLU A 94 -19.58 2.28 14.96
CA GLU A 94 -19.12 0.91 14.63
C GLU A 94 -17.79 0.54 15.29
N GLU A 95 -17.81 0.24 16.59
CA GLU A 95 -16.84 -0.66 17.25
C GLU A 95 -17.04 -2.13 16.80
N GLU A 96 -17.30 -2.38 15.51
CA GLU A 96 -17.42 -3.74 15.00
C GLU A 96 -16.02 -4.23 14.59
N SER A 97 -15.57 -5.31 15.24
CA SER A 97 -14.33 -6.03 14.94
C SER A 97 -14.09 -6.12 13.43
N SER A 98 -13.16 -5.31 12.91
CA SER A 98 -12.92 -5.21 11.47
C SER A 98 -12.09 -6.40 10.98
N VAL A 99 -12.70 -7.34 10.26
CA VAL A 99 -11.98 -8.35 9.45
C VAL A 99 -11.37 -7.66 8.22
N VAL A 100 -10.04 -7.66 8.14
CA VAL A 100 -9.26 -7.13 7.02
C VAL A 100 -8.69 -8.29 6.21
N TYR A 101 -9.04 -8.37 4.92
CA TYR A 101 -8.44 -9.33 4.00
C TYR A 101 -7.22 -8.71 3.33
N VAL A 102 -6.06 -9.32 3.55
CA VAL A 102 -4.78 -8.91 2.95
C VAL A 102 -4.38 -9.94 1.92
N LYS A 103 -4.48 -9.57 0.65
CA LYS A 103 -4.03 -10.40 -0.47
C LYS A 103 -2.50 -10.46 -0.49
N GLY A 104 -1.93 -11.65 -0.63
CA GLY A 104 -0.49 -11.91 -0.58
C GLY A 104 0.02 -12.44 0.76
N LEU A 105 -0.78 -12.36 1.83
CA LEU A 105 -0.43 -12.98 3.13
C LEU A 105 -0.42 -14.52 3.02
N GLU A 106 -1.22 -15.09 2.13
CA GLU A 106 -1.27 -16.52 1.82
C GLU A 106 0.04 -17.06 1.22
N LYS A 107 0.94 -16.18 0.74
CA LYS A 107 2.19 -16.56 0.08
C LYS A 107 3.35 -16.81 1.06
N ARG A 108 3.10 -16.77 2.37
CA ARG A 108 4.11 -17.18 3.37
C ARG A 108 4.44 -18.67 3.16
N LYS A 109 5.69 -18.95 2.80
CA LYS A 109 6.31 -20.28 2.91
C LYS A 109 7.02 -20.39 4.25
#